data_AF-A0A2X3G867-F1
#
_entry.id   AF-A0A2X3G867-F1
#
_cell.length_a   1.000
_cell.length_b   1.000
_cell.length_c   1.000
_cell.angle_alpha   90.00
_cell.angle_beta   90.00
_cell.angle_gamma   90.00
#
_symmetry.space_group_name_H-M   'P 1'
#
loop_
_entity.id
_entity.type
_entity.pdbx_description
1 polymer ?
#
loop_
_entity_poly.entity_id
_entity_poly.type
_entity_poly.pdbx_seq_one_letter_code
_entity_poly.pdbx_strand_id
1 'polypeptide(L)'
;MRGQRGQIDAAALYRHLLTDDSAISQSHHNCSKVQDPYSLRCQPQVMGACLTQIRQAAEVLLAEANAVSDNPLVFAAENDVISGGNFHAEPVAMAADNIALAIAEIGSLSERRIALMMDSHMSQLPPFLVKNGGVNSGFMIAQVTAAALASENKALSHPHSVDSLPTSREPGRPRLDGAGGRSPPVAMAENTRGVLAVEWLAAAQGWICAKD
;
A
#
# COMPACT_ATOMS: atom_id res chain seq x y z
N MET A 1 10.09 16.13 -15.95
CA MET A 1 11.47 15.73 -15.61
C MET A 1 11.59 14.22 -15.37
N ARG A 2 11.06 13.61 -14.28
CA ARG A 2 11.27 12.16 -14.00
C ARG A 2 10.46 11.17 -14.88
N GLY A 3 9.35 11.59 -15.49
CA GLY A 3 8.63 10.82 -16.52
C GLY A 3 7.72 9.68 -16.04
N GLN A 4 7.74 9.32 -14.74
CA GLN A 4 6.91 8.24 -14.21
C GLN A 4 5.43 8.65 -14.09
N ARG A 5 4.55 7.98 -14.82
CA ARG A 5 3.12 8.35 -14.89
C ARG A 5 2.42 8.28 -13.53
N GLY A 6 2.62 7.20 -12.78
CA GLY A 6 2.03 7.07 -11.44
C GLY A 6 2.46 8.18 -10.48
N GLN A 7 3.73 8.61 -10.54
CA GLN A 7 4.22 9.75 -9.75
C GLN A 7 3.58 11.08 -10.19
N ILE A 8 3.41 11.29 -11.49
CA ILE A 8 2.77 12.50 -12.03
C ILE A 8 1.33 12.58 -11.55
N ASP A 9 0.58 11.48 -11.67
CA ASP A 9 -0.83 11.41 -11.25
C ASP A 9 -0.97 11.58 -9.73
N ALA A 10 -0.12 10.92 -8.93
CA ALA A 10 -0.09 11.08 -7.48
C ALA A 10 0.21 12.55 -7.08
N ALA A 11 1.21 13.18 -7.71
CA ALA A 11 1.52 14.59 -7.46
C ALA A 11 0.35 15.52 -7.83
N ALA A 12 -0.38 15.23 -8.90
CA ALA A 12 -1.54 15.99 -9.31
C ALA A 12 -2.67 15.90 -8.29
N LEU A 13 -2.94 14.71 -7.74
CA LEU A 13 -3.92 14.52 -6.68
C LEU A 13 -3.54 15.27 -5.41
N TYR A 14 -2.27 15.23 -4.98
CA TYR A 14 -1.83 16.01 -3.82
C TYR A 14 -2.02 17.51 -4.01
N ARG A 15 -1.67 18.07 -5.18
CA ARG A 15 -1.90 19.49 -5.47
C ARG A 15 -3.39 19.84 -5.49
N HIS A 16 -4.22 18.95 -6.03
CA HIS A 16 -5.67 19.15 -6.03
C HIS A 16 -6.24 19.21 -4.61
N LEU A 17 -5.78 18.34 -3.70
CA LEU A 17 -6.23 18.29 -2.32
C LEU A 17 -5.67 19.42 -1.44
N LEU A 18 -4.38 19.73 -1.58
CA LEU A 18 -3.71 20.76 -0.78
C LEU A 18 -4.05 22.18 -1.24
N THR A 19 -4.49 22.33 -2.49
CA THR A 19 -4.68 23.62 -3.17
C THR A 19 -3.39 24.45 -3.19
N ASP A 20 -3.44 25.66 -3.74
CA ASP A 20 -2.26 26.53 -3.82
C ASP A 20 -1.97 27.22 -2.47
N ASP A 21 -2.95 27.30 -1.57
CA ASP A 21 -2.81 28.01 -0.32
C ASP A 21 -3.74 27.52 0.80
N SER A 22 -3.34 27.70 2.05
CA SER A 22 -4.18 27.49 3.21
C SER A 22 -3.74 28.38 4.38
N ALA A 23 -4.65 28.62 5.34
CA ALA A 23 -4.31 29.37 6.55
C ALA A 23 -3.10 28.80 7.31
N ILE A 24 -2.91 27.47 7.28
CA ILE A 24 -1.75 26.79 7.87
C ILE A 24 -0.49 27.05 7.06
N SER A 25 -0.56 26.97 5.73
CA SER A 25 0.60 27.29 4.89
C SER A 25 1.07 28.73 5.14
N GLN A 26 0.13 29.69 5.24
CA GLN A 26 0.43 31.10 5.53
C GLN A 26 1.00 31.33 6.93
N SER A 27 0.52 30.61 7.96
CA SER A 27 1.09 30.72 9.31
C SER A 27 2.56 30.26 9.37
N HIS A 28 3.00 29.49 8.37
CA HIS A 28 4.37 29.01 8.23
C HIS A 28 5.20 29.77 7.17
N HIS A 29 4.77 30.94 6.68
CA HIS A 29 5.49 31.67 5.62
C HIS A 29 6.96 32.04 5.97
N ASN A 30 7.26 32.25 7.26
CA ASN A 30 8.61 32.54 7.76
C ASN A 30 9.32 31.30 8.33
N CYS A 31 8.95 30.09 7.91
CA CYS A 31 9.58 28.86 8.39
C CYS A 31 11.05 28.77 7.92
N SER A 32 11.96 28.56 8.86
CA SER A 32 13.40 28.41 8.58
C SER A 32 13.78 27.03 8.03
N LYS A 33 12.85 26.06 8.05
CA LYS A 33 13.10 24.72 7.51
C LYS A 33 13.14 24.78 5.99
N VAL A 34 14.25 24.32 5.43
CA VAL A 34 14.49 24.30 3.98
C VAL A 34 13.86 23.07 3.31
N GLN A 35 13.76 21.95 4.02
CA GLN A 35 13.27 20.70 3.45
C GLN A 35 12.41 19.91 4.44
N ASP A 36 11.30 19.38 3.94
CA ASP A 36 10.50 18.41 4.68
C ASP A 36 11.15 17.01 4.67
N PRO A 37 10.85 16.20 5.71
CA PRO A 37 11.18 14.78 5.74
C PRO A 37 10.65 14.02 4.52
N TYR A 38 11.33 12.92 4.18
CA TYR A 38 10.97 12.12 3.00
C TYR A 38 9.57 11.52 3.07
N SER A 39 9.07 11.19 4.26
CA SER A 39 7.70 10.69 4.43
C SER A 39 6.62 11.69 3.96
N LEU A 40 6.95 12.98 3.85
CA LEU A 40 6.11 14.02 3.26
C LEU A 40 6.52 14.33 1.82
N ARG A 41 7.79 14.70 1.61
CA ARG A 41 8.27 15.23 0.32
C ARG A 41 8.37 14.19 -0.79
N CYS A 42 8.59 12.92 -0.43
CA CYS A 42 8.72 11.83 -1.38
C CYS A 42 7.39 11.08 -1.60
N GLN A 43 6.26 11.58 -1.08
CA GLN A 43 4.96 10.94 -1.27
C GLN A 43 4.59 10.70 -2.73
N PRO A 44 4.78 11.65 -3.68
CA PRO A 44 4.49 11.38 -5.08
C PRO A 44 5.34 10.24 -5.67
N GLN A 45 6.60 10.13 -5.25
CA GLN A 45 7.54 9.12 -5.73
C GLN A 45 7.14 7.73 -5.24
N VAL A 46 6.85 7.59 -3.94
CA VAL A 46 6.52 6.31 -3.31
C VAL A 46 5.09 5.88 -3.67
N MET A 47 4.10 6.76 -3.47
CA MET A 47 2.70 6.46 -3.80
C MET A 47 2.49 6.32 -5.30
N GLY A 48 3.28 7.01 -6.12
CA GLY A 48 3.28 6.86 -7.56
C GLY A 48 3.81 5.49 -8.03
N ALA A 49 4.80 4.93 -7.34
CA ALA A 49 5.26 3.57 -7.59
C ALA A 49 4.15 2.55 -7.22
N CYS A 50 3.52 2.71 -6.06
CA CYS A 50 2.40 1.87 -5.62
C CYS A 50 1.22 1.92 -6.62
N LEU A 51 0.85 3.12 -7.07
CA LEU A 51 -0.21 3.31 -8.06
C LEU A 51 0.11 2.61 -9.39
N THR A 52 1.38 2.62 -9.80
CA THR A 52 1.82 1.93 -11.02
C THR A 52 1.71 0.42 -10.87
N GLN A 53 2.17 -0.15 -9.75
CA GLN A 53 2.04 -1.58 -9.46
C GLN A 53 0.58 -2.03 -9.44
N ILE A 54 -0.31 -1.26 -8.80
CA ILE A 54 -1.74 -1.58 -8.72
C ILE A 54 -2.37 -1.57 -10.12
N ARG A 55 -2.00 -0.60 -10.98
CA ARG A 55 -2.50 -0.54 -12.37
C ARG A 55 -2.03 -1.71 -13.21
N GLN A 56 -0.77 -2.13 -13.08
CA GLN A 56 -0.24 -3.30 -13.78
C GLN A 56 -0.97 -4.58 -13.35
N ALA A 57 -1.16 -4.77 -12.04
CA ALA A 57 -1.92 -5.91 -11.53
C ALA A 57 -3.39 -5.87 -12.02
N ALA A 58 -4.01 -4.69 -12.05
CA ALA A 58 -5.38 -4.55 -12.53
C ALA A 58 -5.54 -4.92 -14.01
N GLU A 59 -4.56 -4.62 -14.86
CA GLU A 59 -4.57 -5.03 -16.27
C GLU A 59 -4.56 -6.56 -16.42
N VAL A 60 -3.68 -7.23 -15.67
CA VAL A 60 -3.59 -8.70 -15.68
C VAL A 60 -4.86 -9.34 -15.13
N LEU A 61 -5.36 -8.87 -14.00
CA LEU A 61 -6.57 -9.41 -13.36
C LEU A 61 -7.82 -9.15 -14.21
N LEU A 62 -7.89 -8.04 -14.94
CA LEU A 62 -8.98 -7.77 -15.86
C LEU A 62 -8.95 -8.72 -17.06
N ALA A 63 -7.78 -9.03 -17.61
CA ALA A 63 -7.64 -10.03 -18.66
C ALA A 63 -8.10 -11.41 -18.15
N GLU A 64 -7.64 -11.82 -16.97
CA GLU A 64 -7.99 -13.12 -16.38
C GLU A 64 -9.49 -13.22 -16.07
N ALA A 65 -10.11 -12.15 -15.56
CA ALA A 65 -11.54 -12.13 -15.26
C ALA A 65 -12.43 -12.35 -16.50
N ASN A 66 -11.88 -12.14 -17.71
CA ASN A 66 -12.56 -12.36 -18.98
C ASN A 66 -12.01 -13.58 -19.76
N ALA A 67 -11.06 -14.33 -19.18
CA ALA A 67 -10.40 -15.42 -19.85
C ALA A 67 -11.24 -16.71 -19.85
N VAL A 68 -11.02 -17.55 -20.86
CA VAL A 68 -11.44 -18.97 -20.83
C VAL A 68 -10.28 -19.77 -20.22
N SER A 69 -10.37 -20.03 -18.93
CA SER A 69 -9.34 -20.70 -18.12
C SER A 69 -9.57 -22.22 -17.93
N ASP A 70 -10.59 -22.78 -18.58
CA ASP A 70 -10.91 -24.20 -18.51
C ASP A 70 -10.05 -25.04 -19.49
N ASN A 71 -10.10 -26.35 -19.37
CA ASN A 71 -9.41 -27.29 -20.26
C ASN A 71 -10.13 -28.65 -20.35
N PRO A 72 -10.36 -29.21 -21.55
CA PRO A 72 -9.89 -28.74 -22.87
C PRO A 72 -10.74 -27.60 -23.46
N LEU A 73 -10.17 -26.88 -24.42
CA LEU A 73 -10.88 -25.83 -25.16
C LEU A 73 -11.60 -26.43 -26.38
N VAL A 74 -12.84 -26.02 -26.60
CA VAL A 74 -13.67 -26.47 -27.73
C VAL A 74 -13.80 -25.35 -28.76
N PHE A 75 -13.28 -25.59 -29.96
CA PHE A 75 -13.31 -24.68 -31.10
C PHE A 75 -14.35 -25.18 -32.10
N ALA A 76 -15.61 -24.82 -31.84
CA ALA A 76 -16.75 -25.39 -32.55
C ALA A 76 -16.81 -25.02 -34.05
N ALA A 77 -16.29 -23.83 -34.42
CA ALA A 77 -16.27 -23.39 -35.82
C ALA A 77 -15.30 -24.24 -36.66
N GLU A 78 -14.23 -24.71 -36.04
CA GLU A 78 -13.20 -25.57 -36.61
C GLU A 78 -13.49 -27.06 -36.40
N ASN A 79 -14.53 -27.39 -35.62
CA ASN A 79 -14.84 -28.75 -35.15
C ASN A 79 -13.63 -29.41 -34.46
N ASP A 80 -12.92 -28.65 -33.63
CA ASP A 80 -11.67 -29.04 -32.99
C ASP A 80 -11.74 -28.96 -31.45
N VAL A 81 -10.92 -29.75 -30.78
CA VAL A 81 -10.78 -29.78 -29.31
C VAL A 81 -9.30 -29.78 -28.96
N ILE A 82 -8.84 -28.71 -28.31
CA ILE A 82 -7.42 -28.49 -28.01
C ILE A 82 -7.20 -28.58 -26.50
N SER A 83 -6.29 -29.45 -26.08
CA SER A 83 -5.78 -29.49 -24.71
C SER A 83 -4.66 -28.46 -24.54
N GLY A 84 -4.80 -27.57 -23.57
CA GLY A 84 -3.86 -26.50 -23.25
C GLY A 84 -3.62 -26.37 -21.75
N GLY A 85 -3.11 -25.20 -21.34
CA GLY A 85 -2.67 -24.93 -19.97
C GLY A 85 -3.31 -23.71 -19.31
N ASN A 86 -4.41 -23.18 -19.86
CA ASN A 86 -5.01 -21.91 -19.38
C ASN A 86 -5.52 -21.97 -17.93
N PHE A 87 -5.63 -23.16 -17.34
CA PHE A 87 -5.95 -23.32 -15.92
C PHE A 87 -4.79 -22.91 -14.98
N HIS A 88 -3.60 -22.65 -15.52
CA HIS A 88 -2.44 -22.27 -14.71
C HIS A 88 -2.46 -20.78 -14.36
N ALA A 89 -2.74 -20.46 -13.10
CA ALA A 89 -2.94 -19.10 -12.60
C ALA A 89 -1.64 -18.31 -12.32
N GLU A 90 -0.56 -18.56 -13.06
CA GLU A 90 0.74 -17.87 -12.85
C GLU A 90 0.61 -16.33 -12.95
N PRO A 91 -0.12 -15.78 -13.94
CA PRO A 91 -0.28 -14.32 -14.05
C PRO A 91 -0.99 -13.72 -12.83
N VAL A 92 -1.99 -14.44 -12.29
CA VAL A 92 -2.74 -14.01 -11.09
C VAL A 92 -1.85 -14.03 -9.86
N ALA A 93 -1.03 -15.07 -9.70
CA ALA A 93 -0.10 -15.18 -8.58
C ALA A 93 0.90 -14.01 -8.56
N MET A 94 1.54 -13.71 -9.70
CA MET A 94 2.44 -12.56 -9.82
C MET A 94 1.73 -11.22 -9.62
N ALA A 95 0.49 -11.08 -10.11
CA ALA A 95 -0.30 -9.87 -9.89
C ALA A 95 -0.63 -9.65 -8.40
N ALA A 96 -0.94 -10.72 -7.65
CA ALA A 96 -1.20 -10.66 -6.22
C ALA A 96 0.06 -10.27 -5.42
N ASP A 97 1.21 -10.85 -5.75
CA ASP A 97 2.50 -10.49 -5.11
C ASP A 97 2.89 -9.03 -5.40
N ASN A 98 2.63 -8.54 -6.63
CA ASN A 98 2.83 -7.13 -6.97
C ASN A 98 1.94 -6.18 -6.16
N ILE A 99 0.69 -6.57 -5.88
CA ILE A 99 -0.22 -5.82 -5.01
C ILE A 99 0.26 -5.84 -3.56
N ALA A 100 0.79 -6.96 -3.07
CA ALA A 100 1.32 -7.08 -1.72
C ALA A 100 2.44 -6.06 -1.47
N LEU A 101 3.37 -5.88 -2.42
CA LEU A 101 4.41 -4.85 -2.37
C LEU A 101 3.82 -3.44 -2.23
N ALA A 102 2.81 -3.12 -3.05
CA ALA A 102 2.17 -1.80 -3.02
C ALA A 102 1.47 -1.53 -1.68
N ILE A 103 0.75 -2.52 -1.13
CA ILE A 103 0.06 -2.39 0.16
C ILE A 103 1.07 -2.18 1.29
N ALA A 104 2.14 -2.96 1.33
CA ALA A 104 3.18 -2.84 2.34
C ALA A 104 3.83 -1.44 2.33
N GLU A 105 4.16 -0.91 1.15
CA GLU A 105 4.79 0.41 1.03
C GLU A 105 3.84 1.57 1.39
N ILE A 106 2.55 1.45 1.07
CA ILE A 106 1.53 2.43 1.51
C ILE A 106 1.48 2.48 3.04
N GLY A 107 1.42 1.32 3.70
CA GLY A 107 1.42 1.22 5.16
C GLY A 107 2.72 1.75 5.78
N SER A 108 3.87 1.39 5.21
CA SER A 108 5.19 1.86 5.65
C SER A 108 5.30 3.38 5.61
N LEU A 109 4.90 4.01 4.50
CA LEU A 109 4.97 5.47 4.34
C LEU A 109 4.02 6.20 5.31
N SER A 110 2.82 5.67 5.50
CA SER A 110 1.85 6.17 6.47
C SER A 110 2.38 6.10 7.91
N GLU A 111 2.95 4.97 8.30
CA GLU A 111 3.55 4.79 9.62
C GLU A 111 4.72 5.73 9.88
N ARG A 112 5.56 6.01 8.87
CA ARG A 112 6.62 7.03 8.98
C ARG A 112 6.06 8.45 9.17
N ARG A 113 4.86 8.77 8.63
CA ARG A 113 4.19 10.04 8.89
C ARG A 113 3.57 10.09 10.29
N ILE A 114 3.06 8.97 10.82
CA ILE A 114 2.66 8.87 12.23
C ILE A 114 3.85 9.14 13.14
N ALA A 115 4.97 8.46 12.93
CA ALA A 115 6.18 8.64 13.72
C ALA A 115 6.70 10.09 13.67
N LEU A 116 6.62 10.73 12.49
CA LEU A 116 6.93 12.14 12.33
C LEU A 116 6.06 13.03 13.23
N MET A 117 4.74 12.81 13.27
CA MET A 117 3.83 13.61 14.09
C MET A 117 4.06 13.43 15.60
N MET A 118 4.48 12.24 16.04
CA MET A 118 4.74 11.95 17.45
C MET A 118 5.99 12.64 18.00
N ASP A 119 6.99 12.88 17.14
CA ASP A 119 8.26 13.48 17.53
C ASP A 119 8.21 15.01 17.51
N SER A 120 8.17 15.61 18.70
CA SER A 120 8.13 17.07 18.88
C SER A 120 9.29 17.83 18.24
N HIS A 121 10.47 17.20 18.10
CA HIS A 121 11.62 17.85 17.44
C HIS A 121 11.39 18.01 15.94
N MET A 122 10.60 17.12 15.35
CA MET A 122 10.33 17.10 13.92
C MET A 122 9.00 17.77 13.58
N SER A 123 7.94 17.52 14.36
CA SER A 123 6.57 17.94 14.07
C SER A 123 6.25 19.38 14.44
N GLN A 124 7.00 20.00 15.38
CA GLN A 124 6.61 21.26 16.03
C GLN A 124 5.25 21.17 16.79
N LEU A 125 4.82 19.96 17.11
CA LEU A 125 3.61 19.67 17.88
C LEU A 125 3.99 19.15 19.28
N PRO A 126 3.06 19.17 20.26
CA PRO A 126 3.27 18.50 21.53
C PRO A 126 3.64 17.02 21.34
N PRO A 127 4.57 16.48 22.16
CA PRO A 127 4.96 15.08 22.05
C PRO A 127 3.74 14.16 22.20
N PHE A 128 3.62 13.16 21.33
CA PHE A 128 2.48 12.25 21.26
C PHE A 128 1.10 12.92 21.09
N LEU A 129 1.09 14.15 20.57
CA LEU A 129 -0.10 14.94 20.25
C LEU A 129 -1.05 15.17 21.43
N VAL A 130 -0.52 15.31 22.64
CA VAL A 130 -1.32 15.50 23.85
C VAL A 130 -0.76 16.62 24.75
N LYS A 131 -1.66 17.35 25.41
CA LYS A 131 -1.31 18.30 26.48
C LYS A 131 -0.99 17.55 27.78
N ASN A 132 -0.20 18.18 28.65
CA ASN A 132 0.23 17.60 29.94
C ASN A 132 0.93 16.24 29.78
N GLY A 133 1.93 16.20 28.89
CA GLY A 133 2.81 15.04 28.73
C GLY A 133 3.45 14.65 30.07
N GLY A 134 3.57 13.34 30.32
CA GLY A 134 4.03 12.76 31.59
C GLY A 134 2.90 12.27 32.50
N VAL A 135 1.68 12.77 32.31
CA VAL A 135 0.45 12.21 32.90
C VAL A 135 -0.41 11.55 31.82
N ASN A 136 -0.51 12.18 30.64
CA ASN A 136 -1.22 11.62 29.50
C ASN A 136 -0.25 10.97 28.51
N SER A 137 -0.59 9.76 28.04
CA SER A 137 0.20 9.04 27.03
C SER A 137 -0.15 9.41 25.58
N GLY A 138 -1.27 10.11 25.35
CA GLY A 138 -1.68 10.55 24.01
C GLY A 138 -1.70 9.41 22.99
N PHE A 139 -1.10 9.64 21.84
CA PHE A 139 -1.03 8.69 20.72
C PHE A 139 0.13 7.69 20.83
N MET A 140 0.86 7.64 21.95
CA MET A 140 2.03 6.77 22.12
C MET A 140 1.75 5.30 21.78
N ILE A 141 0.66 4.73 22.32
CA ILE A 141 0.32 3.32 22.05
C ILE A 141 -0.27 3.14 20.65
N ALA A 142 -1.01 4.13 20.14
CA ALA A 142 -1.52 4.08 18.77
C ALA A 142 -0.37 4.02 17.74
N GLN A 143 0.73 4.74 17.98
CA GLN A 143 1.95 4.63 17.18
C GLN A 143 2.54 3.21 17.23
N VAL A 144 2.61 2.59 18.41
CA VAL A 144 3.12 1.22 18.54
C VAL A 144 2.24 0.23 17.77
N THR A 145 0.92 0.37 17.84
CA THR A 145 -0.01 -0.43 17.04
C THR A 145 0.23 -0.25 15.54
N ALA A 146 0.35 0.99 15.06
CA ALA A 146 0.65 1.25 13.65
C ALA A 146 1.99 0.64 13.20
N ALA A 147 3.03 0.73 14.04
CA ALA A 147 4.33 0.12 13.78
C ALA A 147 4.25 -1.41 13.69
N ALA A 148 3.48 -2.05 14.57
CA ALA A 148 3.28 -3.50 14.54
C ALA A 148 2.58 -3.95 13.25
N LEU A 149 1.48 -3.29 12.87
CA LEU A 149 0.72 -3.59 11.66
C LEU A 149 1.56 -3.39 10.38
N ALA A 150 2.30 -2.28 10.30
CA ALA A 150 3.20 -2.01 9.18
C ALA A 150 4.36 -3.02 9.11
N SER A 151 4.85 -3.48 10.27
CA SER A 151 5.93 -4.47 10.32
C SER A 151 5.47 -5.86 9.87
N GLU A 152 4.26 -6.27 10.24
CA GLU A 152 3.69 -7.56 9.82
C GLU A 152 3.60 -7.66 8.28
N ASN A 153 3.21 -6.56 7.63
CA ASN A 153 3.13 -6.51 6.17
C ASN A 153 4.46 -6.77 5.45
N LYS A 154 5.61 -6.53 6.10
CA LYS A 154 6.93 -6.83 5.51
C LYS A 154 7.17 -8.33 5.38
N ALA A 155 6.67 -9.12 6.32
CA ALA A 155 6.75 -10.58 6.26
C ALA A 155 5.71 -11.14 5.29
N LEU A 156 4.49 -10.60 5.33
CA LEU A 156 3.39 -11.01 4.44
C LEU A 156 3.64 -10.66 2.96
N SER A 157 4.57 -9.75 2.65
CA SER A 157 4.94 -9.42 1.28
C SER A 157 5.94 -10.39 0.64
N HIS A 158 6.27 -11.51 1.30
CA HIS A 158 7.08 -12.56 0.67
C HIS A 158 6.32 -13.17 -0.51
N PRO A 159 6.92 -13.24 -1.72
CA PRO A 159 6.18 -13.68 -2.90
C PRO A 159 5.86 -15.16 -2.82
N HIS A 160 4.60 -15.50 -3.08
CA HIS A 160 4.16 -16.90 -3.14
C HIS A 160 4.28 -17.48 -4.56
N SER A 161 4.32 -16.63 -5.59
CA SER A 161 4.42 -17.07 -6.99
C SER A 161 5.75 -17.77 -7.32
N VAL A 162 6.77 -17.64 -6.46
CA VAL A 162 8.09 -18.27 -6.66
C VAL A 162 8.20 -19.65 -6.02
N ASP A 163 7.19 -20.06 -5.25
CA ASP A 163 7.12 -21.38 -4.63
C ASP A 163 6.28 -22.33 -5.50
N SER A 164 6.79 -23.54 -5.71
CA SER A 164 6.12 -24.56 -6.51
C SER A 164 6.57 -25.95 -6.06
N LEU A 165 5.60 -26.78 -5.66
CA LEU A 165 5.82 -28.18 -5.32
C LEU A 165 5.03 -29.09 -6.27
N PRO A 166 5.63 -30.22 -6.71
CA PRO A 166 4.92 -31.17 -7.55
C PRO A 166 3.81 -31.84 -6.73
N THR A 167 2.58 -31.84 -7.26
CA THR A 167 1.47 -32.54 -6.60
C THR A 167 0.85 -33.55 -7.56
N SER A 168 0.49 -34.72 -7.01
CA SER A 168 0.02 -35.94 -7.70
C SER A 168 1.08 -36.69 -8.52
N ARG A 169 0.85 -38.00 -8.69
CA ARG A 169 1.72 -38.98 -9.37
C ARG A 169 1.75 -38.81 -10.90
N GLU A 170 1.37 -37.62 -11.38
CA GLU A 170 1.44 -37.20 -12.77
C GLU A 170 2.50 -36.09 -12.91
N PRO A 171 3.38 -36.15 -13.92
CA PRO A 171 4.37 -35.09 -14.11
C PRO A 171 3.66 -33.79 -14.50
N GLY A 172 3.83 -32.74 -13.69
CA GLY A 172 3.61 -31.37 -14.15
C GLY A 172 2.38 -30.61 -13.66
N ARG A 173 1.75 -30.98 -12.53
CA ARG A 173 0.84 -30.07 -11.83
C ARG A 173 1.52 -29.40 -10.62
N PRO A 174 2.12 -28.22 -10.79
CA PRO A 174 2.28 -27.29 -9.69
C PRO A 174 0.90 -27.05 -9.08
N ARG A 175 0.74 -27.33 -7.79
CA ARG A 175 -0.30 -26.62 -7.05
C ARG A 175 0.25 -25.23 -6.80
N LEU A 176 -0.32 -24.25 -7.48
CA LEU A 176 -0.45 -22.95 -6.85
C LEU A 176 -1.53 -23.16 -5.80
N ASP A 177 -1.14 -23.41 -4.54
CA ASP A 177 -2.06 -23.39 -3.41
C ASP A 177 -2.56 -21.95 -3.18
N GLY A 178 -3.26 -21.37 -4.16
CA GLY A 178 -3.84 -20.03 -4.13
C GLY A 178 -5.16 -19.94 -3.36
N ALA A 179 -5.62 -21.02 -2.74
CA ALA A 179 -6.91 -21.11 -2.07
C ALA A 179 -6.84 -21.56 -0.59
N GLY A 180 -5.67 -21.90 -0.07
CA GLY A 180 -5.48 -22.50 1.25
C GLY A 180 -5.28 -21.49 2.38
N GLY A 181 -6.27 -20.63 2.65
CA GLY A 181 -6.31 -19.82 3.88
C GLY A 181 -5.90 -18.35 3.69
N ARG A 182 -6.90 -17.47 3.54
CA ARG A 182 -6.81 -16.00 3.50
C ARG A 182 -5.76 -15.46 2.51
N SER A 183 -6.20 -15.02 1.34
CA SER A 183 -5.33 -14.35 0.36
C SER A 183 -4.49 -13.28 1.07
N PRO A 184 -3.14 -13.41 1.10
CA PRO A 184 -2.25 -12.49 1.82
C PRO A 184 -2.58 -10.99 1.62
N PRO A 185 -3.00 -10.53 0.41
CA PRO A 185 -3.36 -9.12 0.20
C PRO A 185 -4.53 -8.61 1.06
N VAL A 186 -5.49 -9.45 1.45
CA VAL A 186 -6.66 -9.01 2.25
C VAL A 186 -6.23 -8.67 3.69
N ALA A 187 -5.44 -9.55 4.31
CA ALA A 187 -4.90 -9.31 5.65
C ALA A 187 -3.97 -8.08 5.64
N MET A 188 -3.12 -7.97 4.62
CA MET A 188 -2.24 -6.80 4.48
C MET A 188 -3.01 -5.49 4.30
N ALA A 189 -4.14 -5.53 3.59
CA ALA A 189 -5.01 -4.37 3.41
C ALA A 189 -5.69 -3.96 4.73
N GLU A 190 -6.09 -4.90 5.58
CA GLU A 190 -6.60 -4.62 6.93
C GLU A 190 -5.53 -3.95 7.81
N ASN A 191 -4.31 -4.47 7.80
CA ASN A 191 -3.18 -3.87 8.51
C ASN A 191 -2.93 -2.43 8.05
N THR A 192 -2.82 -2.23 6.73
CA THR A 192 -2.59 -0.90 6.14
C THR A 192 -3.74 0.05 6.45
N ARG A 193 -4.99 -0.44 6.45
CA ARG A 193 -6.16 0.35 6.85
C ARG A 193 -6.07 0.78 8.31
N GLY A 194 -5.63 -0.09 9.21
CA GLY A 194 -5.40 0.24 10.61
C GLY A 194 -4.33 1.34 10.77
N VAL A 195 -3.22 1.23 10.04
CA VAL A 195 -2.18 2.28 10.01
C VAL A 195 -2.75 3.61 9.52
N LEU A 196 -3.44 3.64 8.39
CA LEU A 196 -4.06 4.85 7.85
C LEU A 196 -5.11 5.45 8.79
N ALA A 197 -5.87 4.62 9.51
CA ALA A 197 -6.83 5.09 10.51
C ALA A 197 -6.13 5.81 11.67
N VAL A 198 -5.02 5.27 12.17
CA VAL A 198 -4.20 5.94 13.19
C VAL A 198 -3.62 7.25 12.66
N GLU A 199 -3.10 7.24 11.43
CA GLU A 199 -2.57 8.45 10.79
C GLU A 199 -3.64 9.54 10.67
N TRP A 200 -4.85 9.17 10.25
CA TRP A 200 -5.93 10.13 10.10
C TRP A 200 -6.33 10.76 11.44
N LEU A 201 -6.48 9.95 12.49
CA LEU A 201 -6.75 10.44 13.84
C LEU A 201 -5.63 11.35 14.35
N ALA A 202 -4.37 10.96 14.11
CA ALA A 202 -3.20 11.73 14.52
C ALA A 202 -3.13 13.07 13.77
N ALA A 203 -3.37 13.10 12.46
CA ALA A 203 -3.38 14.33 11.67
C ALA A 203 -4.47 15.30 12.12
N ALA A 204 -5.68 14.78 12.40
CA ALA A 204 -6.77 15.59 12.94
C ALA A 204 -6.43 16.15 14.33
N GLN A 205 -5.86 15.34 15.23
CA GLN A 205 -5.42 15.80 16.55
C GLN A 205 -4.29 16.82 16.44
N GLY A 206 -3.32 16.60 15.56
CA GLY A 206 -2.22 17.54 15.32
C GLY A 206 -2.71 18.91 14.87
N TRP A 207 -3.74 18.92 14.01
CA TRP A 207 -4.40 20.16 13.59
C TRP A 207 -5.07 20.91 14.75
N ILE A 208 -5.74 20.18 15.66
CA ILE A 208 -6.33 20.76 16.87
C ILE A 208 -5.24 21.35 17.77
N CYS A 209 -4.18 20.59 18.01
CA CYS A 209 -3.03 21.04 18.82
C CYS A 209 -2.31 22.24 18.21
N ALA A 210 -2.33 22.41 16.88
CA ALA A 210 -1.70 23.54 16.20
C ALA A 210 -2.49 24.86 16.32
N LYS A 211 -3.76 24.80 16.74
CA LYS A 211 -4.61 25.99 16.96
C LYS A 211 -4.56 26.53 18.39
N ASP A 212 -4.14 25.68 19.32
CA ASP A 212 -4.03 25.99 20.76
C ASP A 212 -2.69 26.65 21.09
#